data_AF-A0A1J5MW98-F1
#
_entry.id   AF-A0A1J5MW98-F1
#
_cell.length_a   1.000
_cell.length_b   1.000
_cell.length_c   1.000
_cell.angle_alpha   90.00
_cell.angle_beta   90.00
_cell.angle_gamma   90.00
#
_symmetry.space_group_name_H-M   'P 1'
#
loop_
_entity.id
_entity.type
_entity.pdbx_description
1 polymer ?
#
loop_
_entity_poly.entity_id
_entity_poly.type
_entity_poly.pdbx_seq_one_letter_code
_entity_poly.pdbx_strand_id
1 'polypeptide(L)' 'EHLSEIMQIADFKFSKSEMSAFFRKPGSRQYKPCGDQMLRNFLIGLCEKNRPAEKKTESK' A
#
# COMPACT_ATOMS: atom_id res chain seq x y z
N GLU A 1 9.55 -7.87 0.05
CA GLU A 1 9.63 -6.80 -0.98
C GLU A 1 8.29 -6.55 -1.70
N HIS A 2 7.39 -7.54 -1.75
CA HIS A 2 6.10 -7.46 -2.47
C HIS A 2 5.11 -6.35 -2.05
N LEU A 3 5.08 -5.95 -0.76
CA LEU A 3 4.15 -4.91 -0.31
C LEU A 3 4.50 -3.54 -0.90
N SER A 4 5.78 -3.19 -0.97
CA SER A 4 6.23 -1.91 -1.54
C SER A 4 5.88 -1.76 -3.01
N GLU A 5 5.91 -2.86 -3.78
CA GLU A 5 5.48 -2.86 -5.19
C GLU A 5 3.99 -2.56 -5.31
N ILE A 6 3.17 -3.24 -4.49
CA ILE A 6 1.71 -3.07 -4.49
C ILE A 6 1.34 -1.62 -4.14
N MET A 7 1.98 -1.04 -3.14
CA MET A 7 1.72 0.35 -2.75
C MET A 7 2.16 1.35 -3.84
N GLN A 8 3.25 1.08 -4.55
CA GLN A 8 3.71 1.90 -5.69
C GLN A 8 2.74 1.86 -6.87
N ILE A 9 2.12 0.70 -7.15
CA ILE A 9 1.09 0.57 -8.19
C ILE A 9 -0.10 1.50 -7.90
N ALA A 10 -0.42 1.72 -6.62
CA ALA A 10 -1.45 2.65 -6.18
C ALA A 10 -0.94 4.10 -5.97
N ASP A 11 0.24 4.46 -6.49
CA ASP A 11 0.93 5.75 -6.31
C ASP A 11 1.06 6.19 -4.85
N PHE A 12 1.13 5.23 -3.93
CA PHE A 12 1.25 5.49 -2.51
C PHE A 12 2.67 5.24 -2.03
N LYS A 13 3.37 6.34 -1.69
CA LYS A 13 4.73 6.30 -1.16
C LYS A 13 4.69 6.17 0.35
N PHE A 14 5.44 5.20 0.89
CA PHE A 14 5.68 5.09 2.31
C PHE A 14 7.06 4.51 2.60
N SER A 15 7.60 4.84 3.77
CA SER A 15 8.93 4.41 4.19
C SER A 15 8.94 3.01 4.81
N LYS A 16 10.10 2.35 4.83
CA LYS A 16 10.29 1.05 5.50
C LYS A 16 9.97 1.11 7.00
N SER A 17 10.21 2.25 7.64
CA SER A 17 9.91 2.46 9.06
C SER A 17 8.40 2.56 9.30
N GLU A 18 7.66 3.25 8.44
CA GLU A 18 6.19 3.29 8.48
C GLU A 18 5.59 1.92 8.23
N MET A 19 6.12 1.15 7.28
CA MET A 19 5.72 -0.25 7.08
C MET A 19 5.83 -1.07 8.36
N SER A 20 7.01 -1.02 8.97
CA SER A 20 7.28 -1.77 10.18
C SER A 20 6.40 -1.31 11.34
N ALA A 21 5.90 -0.07 11.34
CA ALA A 21 5.03 0.46 12.39
C ALA A 21 3.63 -0.20 12.39
N PHE A 22 3.08 -0.50 11.21
CA PHE A 22 1.74 -1.11 11.07
C PHE A 22 1.71 -2.58 11.53
N PHE A 23 2.80 -3.31 11.38
CA PHE A 23 2.89 -4.73 11.73
C PHE A 23 3.36 -5.00 13.16
N ARG A 24 3.63 -3.94 13.94
CA ARG A 24 4.01 -4.09 15.36
C ARG A 24 2.82 -4.49 16.22
N LYS A 25 3.10 -5.07 17.38
CA LYS A 25 2.07 -5.37 18.37
C LYS A 25 1.44 -4.06 18.90
N PRO A 26 0.11 -4.02 19.07
CA PRO A 26 -0.55 -2.93 19.78
C PRO A 26 0.09 -2.69 21.15
N GLY A 27 0.33 -1.42 21.50
CA GLY A 27 1.01 -1.03 22.75
C GLY A 27 2.51 -0.76 22.63
N SER A 28 3.15 -1.07 21.49
CA SER A 28 4.52 -0.61 21.22
C SER A 28 4.54 0.91 20.95
N ARG A 29 5.55 1.63 21.46
CA ARG A 29 5.74 3.08 21.20
C ARG A 29 5.79 3.43 19.71
N GLN A 30 6.18 2.47 18.86
CA GLN A 30 6.29 2.63 17.41
C GLN A 30 5.17 1.91 16.66
N TYR A 31 4.15 1.40 17.34
CA TYR A 31 2.95 0.87 16.69
C TYR A 31 2.14 2.03 16.12
N LYS A 32 1.70 1.89 14.87
CA LYS A 32 0.73 2.79 14.26
C LYS A 32 -0.44 1.95 13.74
N PRO A 33 -1.70 2.31 14.08
CA PRO A 33 -2.87 1.67 13.47
C PRO A 33 -2.82 1.83 11.94
N CYS A 34 -3.19 0.76 11.22
CA CYS A 34 -3.39 0.84 9.78
C CYS A 34 -4.63 1.70 9.50
N GLY A 35 -4.42 2.92 8.99
CA GLY A 35 -5.52 3.83 8.65
C GLY A 35 -6.19 3.46 7.32
N ASP A 36 -7.40 3.98 7.11
CA ASP A 36 -8.21 3.68 5.93
C ASP A 36 -7.50 4.01 4.60
N GLN A 37 -6.68 5.07 4.58
CA GLN A 37 -5.92 5.45 3.39
C GLN A 37 -4.91 4.37 2.99
N MET A 38 -4.20 3.79 3.97
CA MET A 38 -3.25 2.71 3.72
C MET A 38 -3.96 1.47 3.19
N LEU A 39 -5.04 1.07 3.87
CA LEU A 39 -5.83 -0.11 3.48
C LEU A 39 -6.42 0.04 2.08
N ARG A 40 -6.97 1.22 1.75
CA ARG A 40 -7.53 1.52 0.43
C ARG A 40 -6.50 1.38 -0.68
N ASN A 41 -5.33 2.00 -0.53
CA ASN A 41 -4.28 1.97 -1.55
C ASN A 41 -3.71 0.57 -1.71
N PHE A 42 -3.58 -0.19 -0.62
CA PHE A 42 -3.19 -1.59 -0.69
C PHE A 42 -4.17 -2.43 -1.53
N LEU A 43 -5.48 -2.27 -1.31
CA LEU A 43 -6.51 -2.98 -2.06
C LEU A 43 -6.56 -2.57 -3.54
N ILE A 44 -6.39 -1.28 -3.83
CA ILE A 44 -6.27 -0.76 -5.21
C ILE A 44 -5.06 -1.40 -5.90
N GLY A 45 -3.88 -1.34 -5.27
CA GLY A 45 -2.67 -1.92 -5.83
C GLY A 45 -2.77 -3.44 -6.05
N LEU A 46 -3.46 -4.15 -5.14
CA LEU A 46 -3.73 -5.58 -5.30
C LEU A 46 -4.66 -5.87 -6.48
N CYS A 47 -5.71 -5.06 -6.66
CA CYS A 47 -6.62 -5.20 -7.80
C CYS A 47 -5.88 -4.94 -9.10
N GLU A 48 -5.11 -3.86 -9.20
CA GLU A 48 -4.33 -3.52 -10.39
C GLU A 48 -3.30 -4.60 -10.75
N LYS A 49 -2.66 -5.21 -9.73
CA LYS A 49 -1.67 -6.28 -9.94
C LYS A 49 -2.29 -7.60 -10.41
N ASN A 50 -3.45 -7.97 -9.86
CA ASN A 50 -4.05 -9.30 -10.08
C ASN A 50 -5.23 -9.30 -11.07
N ARG A 51 -5.78 -8.12 -11.35
CA ARG A 51 -6.89 -7.87 -12.27
C ARG A 51 -6.56 -6.62 -13.07
N PRO A 52 -5.54 -6.67 -13.95
CA PRO A 52 -5.31 -5.58 -14.87
C PRO A 52 -6.59 -5.43 -15.70
N ALA A 53 -7.37 -4.39 -15.40
CA ALA A 53 -8.38 -3.94 -16.34
C ALA A 53 -7.64 -3.60 -17.64
N GLU A 54 -8.29 -3.81 -18.78
CA GLU A 54 -7.85 -3.29 -20.08
C GLU A 54 -7.59 -1.78 -19.92
N LYS A 55 -6.36 -1.37 -19.58
CA LYS A 55 -6.04 0.02 -19.31
C LYS A 55 -6.15 0.74 -20.65
N LYS A 56 -7.17 1.60 -20.81
CA LYS A 56 -7.07 2.71 -21.75
C LYS A 56 -5.82 3.49 -21.36
N THR A 57 -4.80 3.39 -22.20
CA THR A 57 -3.61 4.24 -22.16
C THR A 57 -4.05 5.69 -22.25
N GLU A 58 -4.24 6.36 -21.11
CA GLU A 58 -4.21 7.81 -21.07
C GLU A 58 -2.73 8.22 -21.12
N SER A 59 -2.32 8.53 -22.35
CA SER A 59 -1.13 9.30 -22.66
C SER A 59 -1.04 10.52 -21.75
N LYS A 60 0.10 10.66 -21.09
CA LYS A 60 0.63 11.97 -20.72
C LYS A 60 1.72 12.32 -21.71
#